data_AF-A0A0C2EG99-F1
#
_entry.id   AF-A0A0C2EG99-F1
#
_cell.length_a   1.000
_cell.length_b   1.000
_cell.length_c   1.000
_cell.angle_alpha   90.00
_cell.angle_beta   90.00
_cell.angle_gamma   90.00
#
_symmetry.space_group_name_H-M   'P 1'
#
loop_
_entity.id
_entity.type
_entity.pdbx_description
1 polymer ?
#
loop_
_entity_poly.entity_id
_entity_poly.type
_entity_poly.pdbx_seq_one_letter_code
_entity_poly.pdbx_strand_id
1 'polypeptide(L)'
;MLEAILSLGGIGLTAAIILGLAAKKFAVEVDPRELALLEALPGANCGACGYPGCSGFAQALAEGRADPGDCTPGGKETVEQVARILGVAAVSSDPQVAVVLCQGDRQHAADKYRYLGIDDCNAAQKLIGGPKHCPGGCLGLGSCLRVCPFGAIEITPQGLAVISREFCTGCTKCVAVCPRELIRMTPAAAEVHVLCNSHDKGAVVRKYCSIGCIACHICHKAAPQAYIVEDFLARVVYEHHGDAAPGVEKCPTKCIRDFAKGYPAGSSFLGPASSSKPDIAA
;
A
#
# COMPACT_ATOMS: atom_id res chain seq x y z
N MET A 1 -43.83 -3.86 50.29
CA MET A 1 -43.93 -3.03 49.07
C MET A 1 -43.09 -1.76 49.20
N LEU A 2 -43.29 -0.95 50.26
CA LEU A 2 -42.47 0.24 50.53
C LEU A 2 -40.96 -0.06 50.68
N GLU A 3 -40.60 -1.09 51.45
CA GLU A 3 -39.22 -1.55 51.66
C GLU A 3 -38.47 -1.82 50.34
N ALA A 4 -39.12 -2.49 49.39
CA ALA A 4 -38.54 -2.80 48.08
C ALA A 4 -38.39 -1.54 47.20
N ILE A 5 -39.30 -0.58 47.32
CA ILE A 5 -39.22 0.69 46.60
C ILE A 5 -38.07 1.53 47.14
N LEU A 6 -37.91 1.59 48.47
CA LEU A 6 -36.84 2.32 49.14
C LEU A 6 -35.47 1.70 48.85
N SER A 7 -35.35 0.37 48.84
CA SER A 7 -34.08 -0.30 48.55
C SER A 7 -33.63 -0.11 47.10
N LEU A 8 -34.53 -0.31 46.12
CA LEU A 8 -34.21 -0.05 44.71
C LEU A 8 -33.92 1.44 44.45
N GLY A 9 -34.72 2.33 45.02
CA GLY A 9 -34.56 3.78 44.85
C GLY A 9 -33.25 4.29 45.46
N GLY A 10 -32.87 3.79 46.64
CA GLY A 10 -31.62 4.15 47.30
C GLY A 10 -30.38 3.70 46.52
N ILE A 11 -30.39 2.47 45.99
CA ILE A 11 -29.29 1.96 45.16
C ILE A 11 -29.21 2.76 43.85
N GLY A 12 -30.35 3.04 43.21
CA GLY A 12 -30.41 3.82 41.98
C GLY A 12 -29.89 5.26 42.16
N LEU A 13 -30.31 5.94 43.24
CA LEU A 13 -29.84 7.29 43.56
C LEU A 13 -28.34 7.29 43.85
N THR A 14 -27.85 6.33 44.63
CA THR A 14 -26.42 6.20 44.95
C THR A 14 -25.59 5.98 43.70
N ALA A 15 -26.02 5.07 42.81
CA ALA A 15 -25.35 4.82 41.54
C ALA A 15 -25.35 6.05 40.63
N ALA A 16 -26.48 6.78 40.55
CA ALA A 16 -26.59 8.00 39.75
C ALA A 16 -25.65 9.11 40.25
N ILE A 17 -25.57 9.31 41.57
CA ILE A 17 -24.65 10.29 42.17
C ILE A 17 -23.19 9.91 41.88
N ILE A 18 -22.82 8.63 42.06
CA ILE A 18 -21.46 8.16 41.79
C ILE A 18 -21.10 8.35 40.31
N LEU A 19 -21.98 7.96 39.39
CA LEU A 19 -21.76 8.11 37.95
C LEU A 19 -21.68 9.58 37.53
N GLY A 20 -22.53 10.46 38.10
CA GLY A 20 -22.48 11.89 37.81
C GLY A 20 -21.19 12.55 38.30
N LEU A 21 -20.73 12.19 39.51
CA LEU A 21 -19.44 12.66 40.04
C LEU A 21 -18.26 12.13 39.21
N ALA A 22 -18.29 10.85 38.82
CA ALA A 22 -17.28 10.28 37.96
C ALA A 22 -17.25 10.97 36.58
N ALA A 23 -18.40 11.14 35.93
CA ALA A 23 -18.49 11.79 34.63
C ALA A 23 -17.94 13.22 34.64
N LYS A 24 -18.20 13.99 35.71
CA LYS A 24 -17.66 15.34 35.85
C LYS A 24 -16.16 15.34 36.18
N LYS A 25 -15.70 14.41 37.02
CA LYS A 25 -14.29 14.30 37.41
C LYS A 25 -13.40 13.82 36.26
N PHE A 26 -13.93 13.00 35.37
CA PHE A 26 -13.23 12.45 34.21
C PHE A 26 -13.65 13.11 32.89
N ALA A 27 -14.34 14.26 32.93
CA ALA A 27 -14.64 15.04 31.74
C ALA A 27 -13.33 15.55 31.14
N VAL A 28 -13.04 15.14 29.91
CA VAL A 28 -11.89 15.60 29.14
C VAL A 28 -12.35 16.74 28.25
N GLU A 29 -11.73 17.91 28.36
CA GLU A 29 -11.94 19.00 27.40
C GLU A 29 -11.35 18.58 26.06
N VAL A 30 -12.22 18.43 25.06
CA VAL A 30 -11.83 18.14 23.68
C VAL A 30 -11.61 19.48 22.97
N ASP A 31 -10.44 19.69 22.39
CA ASP A 31 -10.17 20.90 21.61
C ASP A 31 -11.16 20.94 20.42
N PRO A 32 -11.94 22.03 20.22
CA PRO A 32 -12.88 22.14 19.12
C PRO A 32 -12.23 21.93 17.73
N ARG A 33 -10.91 22.15 17.62
CA ARG A 33 -10.15 21.84 16.40
C ARG A 33 -10.08 20.35 16.14
N GLU A 34 -10.05 19.48 17.15
CA GLU A 34 -9.99 18.02 16.94
C GLU A 34 -11.20 17.51 16.17
N LEU A 35 -12.40 18.01 16.48
CA LEU A 35 -13.62 17.67 15.77
C LEU A 35 -13.56 18.13 14.31
N ALA A 36 -13.16 19.39 14.07
CA ALA A 36 -13.00 19.91 12.72
C ALA A 36 -11.95 19.15 11.91
N LEU A 37 -10.84 18.77 12.55
CA LEU A 37 -9.79 17.96 11.94
C LEU A 37 -10.30 16.57 11.60
N LEU A 38 -11.04 15.93 12.50
CA LEU A 38 -11.61 14.61 12.28
C LEU A 38 -12.58 14.60 11.08
N GLU A 39 -13.38 15.65 10.93
CA GLU A 39 -14.29 15.82 9.79
C GLU A 39 -13.55 16.04 8.46
N ALA A 40 -12.37 16.68 8.48
CA ALA A 40 -11.54 16.88 7.29
C ALA A 40 -10.76 15.62 6.85
N LEU A 41 -10.61 14.64 7.74
CA LEU A 41 -9.89 13.39 7.46
C LEU A 41 -10.75 12.40 6.66
N PRO A 42 -10.12 11.50 5.87
CA PRO A 42 -10.84 10.55 5.02
C PRO A 42 -11.63 9.45 5.78
N GLY A 43 -11.60 9.43 7.11
CA GLY A 43 -12.33 8.44 7.92
C GLY A 43 -11.88 6.98 7.76
N ALA A 44 -10.81 6.71 7.00
CA ALA A 44 -10.38 5.36 6.63
C ALA A 44 -9.82 4.53 7.79
N ASN A 45 -9.48 5.16 8.93
CA ASN A 45 -8.97 4.51 10.14
C ASN A 45 -7.82 3.50 9.90
N CYS A 46 -6.99 3.75 8.87
CA CYS A 46 -5.99 2.78 8.46
C CYS A 46 -4.75 2.76 9.37
N GLY A 47 -4.45 3.83 10.11
CA GLY A 47 -3.27 3.89 10.98
C GLY A 47 -1.92 3.97 10.26
N ALA A 48 -1.92 4.30 8.96
CA ALA A 48 -0.68 4.45 8.18
C ALA A 48 0.21 5.60 8.68
N CYS A 49 -0.39 6.63 9.28
CA CYS A 49 0.31 7.73 9.93
C CYS A 49 0.89 7.38 11.31
N GLY A 50 0.73 6.14 11.80
CA GLY A 50 1.23 5.70 13.11
C GLY A 50 0.31 5.98 14.29
N TYR A 51 -0.86 6.59 14.06
CA TYR A 51 -1.85 6.90 15.09
C TYR A 51 -3.04 5.92 15.10
N PRO A 52 -3.71 5.72 16.25
CA PRO A 52 -4.86 4.82 16.36
C PRO A 52 -6.11 5.42 15.70
N GLY A 53 -6.21 5.24 14.37
CA GLY A 53 -7.33 5.72 13.57
C GLY A 53 -7.29 7.22 13.29
N CYS A 54 -8.35 7.72 12.65
CA CYS A 54 -8.47 9.12 12.26
C CYS A 54 -8.67 10.03 13.47
N SER A 55 -9.38 9.59 14.51
CA SER A 55 -9.54 10.36 15.75
C SER A 55 -8.22 10.57 16.48
N GLY A 56 -7.41 9.52 16.63
CA GLY A 56 -6.08 9.64 17.24
C GLY A 56 -5.13 10.53 16.44
N PHE A 57 -5.25 10.53 15.10
CA PHE A 57 -4.49 11.43 14.25
C PHE A 57 -4.98 12.89 14.36
N ALA A 58 -6.29 13.12 14.38
CA ALA A 58 -6.87 14.45 14.57
C ALA A 58 -6.45 15.08 15.91
N GLN A 59 -6.44 14.28 16.98
CA GLN A 59 -5.91 14.69 18.28
C GLN A 59 -4.42 15.07 18.20
N ALA A 60 -3.60 14.21 17.58
CA ALA A 60 -2.17 14.50 17.42
C ALA A 60 -1.90 15.76 16.59
N LEU A 61 -2.70 16.02 15.56
CA LEU A 61 -2.66 17.26 14.78
C LEU A 61 -3.00 18.50 15.64
N ALA A 62 -4.07 18.43 16.43
CA ALA A 62 -4.48 19.54 17.31
C ALA A 62 -3.40 19.87 18.37
N GLU A 63 -2.72 18.85 18.87
CA GLU A 63 -1.62 18.96 19.85
C GLU A 63 -0.26 19.29 19.21
N GLY A 64 -0.16 19.39 17.88
CA GLY A 64 1.10 19.69 17.17
C GLY A 64 2.13 18.56 17.20
N ARG A 65 1.69 17.32 17.42
CA ARG A 65 2.53 16.10 17.41
C ARG A 65 2.57 15.40 16.04
N ALA A 66 1.77 15.85 15.08
CA ALA A 66 1.69 15.29 13.74
C ALA A 66 1.62 16.40 12.68
N ASP A 67 2.04 16.07 11.47
CA ASP A 67 1.99 16.99 10.33
C ASP A 67 0.79 16.69 9.43
N PRO A 68 0.16 17.71 8.80
CA PRO A 68 -0.96 17.50 7.86
C PRO A 68 -0.64 16.49 6.75
N GLY A 69 0.61 16.48 6.29
CA GLY A 69 1.12 15.59 5.23
C GLY A 69 1.22 14.11 5.60
N ASP A 70 1.14 13.76 6.90
CA ASP A 70 1.25 12.37 7.35
C ASP A 70 0.05 11.50 6.91
N CYS A 71 -1.08 12.13 6.56
CA CYS A 71 -2.24 11.44 6.01
C CYS A 71 -2.06 11.15 4.51
N THR A 72 -1.20 10.17 4.20
CA THR A 72 -1.00 9.75 2.79
C THR A 72 -2.30 9.41 2.06
N PRO A 73 -3.31 8.76 2.70
CA PRO A 73 -4.56 8.44 1.99
C PRO A 73 -5.49 9.61 1.74
N GLY A 74 -5.36 10.71 2.49
CA GLY A 74 -6.20 11.90 2.31
C GLY A 74 -5.82 12.72 1.08
N GLY A 75 -4.60 12.56 0.59
CA GLY A 75 -4.10 13.29 -0.57
C GLY A 75 -4.07 14.81 -0.35
N LYS A 76 -3.89 15.55 -1.45
CA LYS A 76 -3.66 17.00 -1.40
C LYS A 76 -4.83 17.77 -0.79
N GLU A 77 -6.07 17.37 -1.07
CA GLU A 77 -7.26 18.06 -0.57
C GLU A 77 -7.37 17.97 0.95
N THR A 78 -7.21 16.78 1.55
CA THR A 78 -7.20 16.63 3.02
C THR A 78 -6.06 17.43 3.64
N VAL A 79 -4.85 17.40 3.07
CA VAL A 79 -3.70 18.17 3.59
C VAL A 79 -4.01 19.67 3.61
N GLU A 80 -4.61 20.21 2.54
CA GLU A 80 -4.97 21.62 2.46
C GLU A 80 -6.07 22.01 3.46
N GLN A 81 -7.09 21.15 3.65
CA GLN A 81 -8.15 21.38 4.62
C GLN A 81 -7.61 21.35 6.06
N VAL A 82 -6.81 20.34 6.39
CA VAL A 82 -6.17 20.21 7.72
C VAL A 82 -5.22 21.37 8.00
N ALA A 83 -4.40 21.76 7.02
CA ALA A 83 -3.47 22.89 7.16
C ALA A 83 -4.23 24.22 7.40
N ARG A 84 -5.38 24.40 6.73
CA ARG A 84 -6.25 25.57 6.94
C ARG A 84 -6.82 25.61 8.36
N ILE A 85 -7.22 24.47 8.91
CA ILE A 85 -7.74 24.38 10.30
C ILE A 85 -6.64 24.70 11.31
N LEU A 86 -5.42 24.22 11.07
CA LEU A 86 -4.27 24.42 11.96
C LEU A 86 -3.58 25.80 11.78
N GLY A 87 -3.89 26.52 10.70
CA GLY A 87 -3.24 27.79 10.37
C GLY A 87 -1.77 27.63 9.93
N VAL A 88 -1.41 26.47 9.37
CA VAL A 88 -0.05 26.16 8.90
C VAL A 88 0.01 26.12 7.37
N ALA A 89 1.21 26.18 6.80
CA ALA A 89 1.39 26.04 5.36
C ALA A 89 1.13 24.59 4.92
N ALA A 90 0.34 24.41 3.87
CA ALA A 90 0.13 23.11 3.26
C ALA A 90 1.37 22.72 2.44
N VAL A 91 2.09 21.68 2.88
CA VAL A 91 3.15 21.04 2.11
C VAL A 91 2.63 19.67 1.66
N SER A 92 2.24 19.56 0.39
CA SER A 92 1.80 18.30 -0.20
C SER A 92 2.96 17.66 -0.97
N SER A 93 3.20 16.37 -0.75
CA SER A 93 4.10 15.57 -1.59
C SER A 93 3.40 15.01 -2.82
N ASP A 94 4.16 14.67 -3.85
CA ASP A 94 3.62 13.98 -5.01
C ASP A 94 2.96 12.65 -4.62
N PRO A 95 1.78 12.32 -5.18
CA PRO A 95 1.09 11.08 -4.87
C PRO A 95 1.98 9.88 -5.20
N GLN A 96 2.04 8.93 -4.27
CA GLN A 96 2.82 7.70 -4.41
C GLN A 96 1.90 6.49 -4.53
N VAL A 97 2.27 5.56 -5.40
CA VAL A 97 1.56 4.30 -5.63
C VAL A 97 2.47 3.12 -5.32
N ALA A 98 1.91 2.05 -4.74
CA ALA A 98 2.67 0.84 -4.48
C ALA A 98 2.71 -0.05 -5.75
N VAL A 99 3.88 -0.59 -6.06
CA VAL A 99 4.10 -1.48 -7.21
C VAL A 99 4.79 -2.76 -6.76
N VAL A 100 4.29 -3.90 -7.24
CA VAL A 100 4.90 -5.22 -7.04
C VAL A 100 6.01 -5.39 -8.08
N LEU A 101 7.28 -5.36 -7.67
CA LEU A 101 8.44 -5.55 -8.54
C LEU A 101 8.69 -7.04 -8.86
N CYS A 102 7.66 -7.71 -9.36
CA CYS A 102 7.74 -9.10 -9.80
C CYS A 102 6.64 -9.36 -10.82
N GLN A 103 6.99 -9.93 -11.97
CA GLN A 103 6.01 -10.46 -12.94
C GLN A 103 6.02 -11.99 -13.01
N GLY A 104 7.00 -12.64 -12.38
CA GLY A 104 7.18 -14.10 -12.38
C GLY A 104 6.09 -14.85 -11.62
N ASP A 105 4.93 -15.02 -12.24
CA ASP A 105 3.83 -15.88 -11.79
C ASP A 105 4.21 -17.38 -11.84
N ARG A 106 3.24 -18.28 -11.62
CA ARG A 106 3.47 -19.74 -11.68
C ARG A 106 3.69 -20.30 -13.09
N GLN A 107 3.41 -19.54 -14.15
CA GLN A 107 3.68 -19.96 -15.53
C GLN A 107 5.13 -19.68 -15.92
N HIS A 108 5.72 -18.62 -15.37
CA HIS A 108 7.04 -18.17 -15.76
C HIS A 108 8.14 -18.51 -14.75
N ALA A 109 7.81 -18.55 -13.45
CA ALA A 109 8.78 -18.79 -12.40
C ALA A 109 8.47 -20.07 -11.62
N ALA A 110 9.42 -21.01 -11.65
CA ALA A 110 9.31 -22.33 -11.08
C ALA A 110 9.20 -22.30 -9.54
N ASP A 111 8.45 -23.27 -9.01
CA ASP A 111 8.41 -23.60 -7.59
C ASP A 111 9.40 -24.73 -7.30
N LYS A 112 10.00 -24.71 -6.11
CA LYS A 112 10.89 -25.79 -5.64
C LYS A 112 10.15 -26.88 -4.88
N TYR A 113 8.98 -26.56 -4.32
CA TYR A 113 8.11 -27.52 -3.65
C TYR A 113 6.67 -26.99 -3.64
N ARG A 114 5.71 -27.89 -3.50
CA ARG A 114 4.30 -27.55 -3.32
C ARG A 114 4.05 -27.19 -1.86
N TYR A 115 3.63 -25.96 -1.60
CA TYR A 115 3.25 -25.51 -0.27
C TYR A 115 1.80 -25.90 0.03
N LEU A 116 1.56 -26.54 1.18
CA LEU A 116 0.25 -27.02 1.65
C LEU A 116 -0.14 -26.39 3.01
N GLY A 117 0.43 -25.22 3.34
CA GLY A 117 0.11 -24.50 4.57
C GLY A 117 -0.97 -23.44 4.37
N ILE A 118 -1.12 -22.57 5.37
CA ILE A 118 -2.03 -21.41 5.30
C ILE A 118 -1.58 -20.43 4.22
N ASP A 119 -2.53 -19.79 3.53
CA ASP A 119 -2.27 -18.77 2.52
C ASP A 119 -1.72 -17.49 3.14
N ASP A 120 -0.44 -17.52 3.52
CA ASP A 120 0.29 -16.39 4.07
C ASP A 120 1.77 -16.42 3.67
N CYS A 121 2.23 -15.32 3.08
CA CYS A 121 3.60 -15.18 2.60
C CYS A 121 4.60 -15.26 3.76
N ASN A 122 4.29 -14.69 4.93
CA ASN A 122 5.18 -14.69 6.09
C ASN A 122 5.31 -16.10 6.68
N ALA A 123 4.21 -16.85 6.76
CA ALA A 123 4.23 -18.25 7.16
C ALA A 123 5.01 -19.12 6.17
N ALA A 124 4.73 -18.99 4.87
CA ALA A 124 5.40 -19.76 3.84
C ALA A 124 6.90 -19.45 3.78
N GLN A 125 7.31 -18.19 3.94
CA GLN A 125 8.72 -17.80 3.89
C GLN A 125 9.57 -18.45 4.98
N LYS A 126 9.00 -18.80 6.14
CA LYS A 126 9.71 -19.52 7.19
C LYS A 126 10.13 -20.94 6.78
N LEU A 127 9.49 -21.51 5.75
CA LEU A 127 9.83 -22.81 5.21
C LEU A 127 10.84 -22.68 4.07
N ILE A 128 12.13 -22.70 4.39
CA ILE A 128 13.22 -22.63 3.40
C ILE A 128 13.09 -21.36 2.52
N GLY A 129 12.51 -20.26 3.01
CA GLY A 129 12.29 -19.05 2.21
C GLY A 129 10.99 -19.02 1.41
N GLY A 130 10.14 -20.05 1.39
CA GLY A 130 8.86 -20.08 0.66
C GLY A 130 8.92 -20.87 -0.65
N PRO A 131 7.77 -21.27 -1.24
CA PRO A 131 7.70 -22.29 -2.31
C PRO A 131 8.33 -21.91 -3.64
N LYS A 132 8.38 -20.61 -3.97
CA LYS A 132 8.95 -20.12 -5.23
C LYS A 132 10.47 -20.29 -5.22
N HIS A 133 11.03 -20.81 -6.31
CA HIS A 133 12.47 -21.01 -6.45
C HIS A 133 13.23 -19.67 -6.44
N CYS A 134 12.65 -18.62 -7.06
CA CYS A 134 13.21 -17.27 -7.03
C CYS A 134 13.25 -16.71 -5.59
N PRO A 135 14.42 -16.27 -5.07
CA PRO A 135 14.55 -15.71 -3.71
C PRO A 135 13.99 -14.29 -3.57
N GLY A 136 13.76 -13.56 -4.67
CA GLY A 136 13.16 -12.22 -4.66
C GLY A 136 11.71 -12.16 -5.19
N GLY A 137 11.13 -13.29 -5.58
CA GLY A 137 9.84 -13.34 -6.28
C GLY A 137 8.61 -13.31 -5.37
N CYS A 138 7.48 -12.86 -5.93
CA CYS A 138 6.18 -12.88 -5.24
C CYS A 138 5.75 -14.33 -4.96
N LEU A 139 5.33 -14.62 -3.73
CA LEU A 139 4.85 -15.97 -3.36
C LEU A 139 3.39 -16.22 -3.75
N GLY A 140 2.61 -15.16 -4.00
CA GLY A 140 1.21 -15.28 -4.42
C GLY A 140 0.24 -15.72 -3.32
N LEU A 141 0.58 -15.54 -2.04
CA LEU A 141 -0.23 -16.01 -0.89
C LEU A 141 -1.01 -14.90 -0.17
N GLY A 142 -1.07 -13.68 -0.72
CA GLY A 142 -2.07 -12.70 -0.29
C GLY A 142 -1.85 -11.97 1.04
N SER A 143 -0.66 -12.01 1.67
CA SER A 143 -0.43 -11.19 2.89
C SER A 143 -0.64 -9.69 2.63
N CYS A 144 -0.18 -9.19 1.47
CA CYS A 144 -0.41 -7.82 1.05
C CYS A 144 -1.89 -7.51 0.77
N LEU A 145 -2.61 -8.44 0.14
CA LEU A 145 -4.06 -8.34 -0.09
C LEU A 145 -4.82 -8.13 1.22
N ARG A 146 -4.56 -8.95 2.24
CA ARG A 146 -5.28 -8.90 3.52
C ARG A 146 -5.08 -7.61 4.30
N VAL A 147 -3.91 -6.97 4.20
CA VAL A 147 -3.64 -5.73 4.95
C VAL A 147 -4.12 -4.47 4.23
N CYS A 148 -4.53 -4.57 2.95
CA CYS A 148 -4.99 -3.43 2.18
C CYS A 148 -6.41 -3.02 2.59
N PRO A 149 -6.63 -1.83 3.17
CA PRO A 149 -7.98 -1.41 3.57
C PRO A 149 -8.76 -0.77 2.41
N PHE A 150 -8.14 -0.57 1.24
CA PHE A 150 -8.70 0.14 0.09
C PHE A 150 -9.08 -0.78 -1.08
N GLY A 151 -8.97 -2.10 -0.90
CA GLY A 151 -9.25 -3.06 -1.99
C GLY A 151 -8.31 -2.92 -3.19
N ALA A 152 -7.14 -2.30 -3.02
CA ALA A 152 -6.25 -1.96 -4.12
C ALA A 152 -5.39 -3.11 -4.63
N ILE A 153 -5.53 -4.32 -4.08
CA ILE A 153 -4.65 -5.45 -4.37
C ILE A 153 -5.53 -6.62 -4.77
N GLU A 154 -5.04 -7.42 -5.72
CA GLU A 154 -5.60 -8.72 -6.05
C GLU A 154 -4.49 -9.75 -6.21
N ILE A 155 -4.85 -11.03 -6.13
CA ILE A 155 -3.97 -12.14 -6.48
C ILE A 155 -4.51 -12.78 -7.76
N THR A 156 -3.72 -12.77 -8.84
CA THR A 156 -4.12 -13.41 -10.10
C THR A 156 -4.26 -14.92 -9.94
N PRO A 157 -5.00 -15.62 -10.82
CA PRO A 157 -5.15 -17.08 -10.76
C PRO A 157 -3.79 -17.83 -10.80
N GLN A 158 -2.78 -17.22 -11.45
CA GLN A 158 -1.42 -17.76 -11.55
C GLN A 158 -0.55 -17.39 -10.33
N GLY A 159 -1.12 -16.83 -9.27
CA GLY A 159 -0.43 -16.57 -8.00
C GLY A 159 0.51 -15.38 -8.03
N LEU A 160 0.10 -14.28 -8.66
CA LEU A 160 0.84 -13.02 -8.65
C LEU A 160 0.03 -11.92 -7.96
N ALA A 161 0.66 -11.18 -7.06
CA ALA A 161 0.03 -9.98 -6.50
C ALA A 161 0.11 -8.83 -7.50
N VAL A 162 -1.01 -8.12 -7.69
CA VAL A 162 -1.10 -6.93 -8.53
C VAL A 162 -1.76 -5.82 -7.73
N ILE A 163 -1.24 -4.60 -7.82
CA ILE A 163 -1.76 -3.43 -7.10
C ILE A 163 -2.31 -2.43 -8.11
N SER A 164 -3.58 -2.07 -7.96
CA SER A 164 -4.25 -1.06 -8.77
C SER A 164 -3.73 0.33 -8.43
N ARG A 165 -3.37 1.09 -9.47
CA ARG A 165 -3.01 2.50 -9.38
C ARG A 165 -4.18 3.41 -9.07
N GLU A 166 -5.39 2.96 -9.37
CA GLU A 166 -6.61 3.73 -9.14
C GLU A 166 -7.03 3.69 -7.67
N PHE A 167 -6.93 2.52 -7.04
CA PHE A 167 -7.40 2.32 -5.67
C PHE A 167 -6.29 2.46 -4.61
N CYS A 168 -5.03 2.43 -5.03
CA CYS A 168 -3.93 2.56 -4.09
C CYS A 168 -3.76 4.00 -3.62
N THR A 169 -3.82 4.18 -2.30
CA THR A 169 -3.74 5.49 -1.64
C THR A 169 -2.36 5.81 -1.04
N GLY A 170 -1.36 4.98 -1.30
CA GLY A 170 -0.01 5.20 -0.79
C GLY A 170 0.20 4.92 0.72
N CYS A 171 -0.70 4.17 1.37
CA CYS A 171 -0.63 3.89 2.82
C CYS A 171 0.50 2.96 3.30
N THR A 172 1.36 2.46 2.40
CA THR A 172 2.55 1.61 2.64
C THR A 172 2.37 0.29 3.41
N LYS A 173 1.17 -0.06 3.91
CA LYS A 173 0.92 -1.32 4.63
C LYS A 173 1.36 -2.58 3.90
N CYS A 174 1.15 -2.62 2.58
CA CYS A 174 1.57 -3.75 1.75
C CYS A 174 3.09 -3.89 1.66
N VAL A 175 3.83 -2.77 1.69
CA VAL A 175 5.29 -2.75 1.73
C VAL A 175 5.77 -3.37 3.03
N ALA A 176 5.22 -2.93 4.16
CA ALA A 176 5.60 -3.42 5.49
C ALA A 176 5.36 -4.92 5.70
N VAL A 177 4.25 -5.47 5.17
CA VAL A 177 3.91 -6.89 5.36
C VAL A 177 4.63 -7.83 4.39
N CYS A 178 5.26 -7.31 3.32
CA CYS A 178 5.84 -8.15 2.27
C CYS A 178 7.18 -8.75 2.73
N PRO A 179 7.27 -10.06 2.99
CA PRO A 179 8.47 -10.64 3.59
C PRO A 179 9.63 -10.77 2.60
N ARG A 180 9.37 -10.58 1.31
CA ARG A 180 10.35 -10.60 0.21
C ARG A 180 10.77 -9.20 -0.24
N GLU A 181 10.26 -8.15 0.43
CA GLU A 181 10.59 -6.76 0.16
C GLU A 181 10.55 -6.37 -1.33
N LEU A 182 9.57 -6.89 -2.08
CA LEU A 182 9.45 -6.64 -3.53
C LEU A 182 8.41 -5.58 -3.86
N ILE A 183 7.69 -5.06 -2.88
CA ILE A 183 6.74 -3.97 -3.07
C ILE A 183 7.46 -2.65 -2.78
N ARG A 184 7.34 -1.69 -3.69
CA ARG A 184 7.97 -0.36 -3.56
C ARG A 184 6.96 0.74 -3.82
N MET A 185 7.14 1.86 -3.14
CA MET A 185 6.42 3.10 -3.44
C MET A 185 7.11 3.78 -4.62
N THR A 186 6.31 4.25 -5.57
CA THR A 186 6.77 4.96 -6.76
C THR A 186 5.89 6.17 -6.99
N PRO A 187 6.38 7.25 -7.61
CA PRO A 187 5.52 8.37 -8.00
C PRO A 187 4.36 7.88 -8.87
N ALA A 188 3.15 8.40 -8.64
CA ALA A 188 1.97 7.99 -9.39
C ALA A 188 2.11 8.27 -10.90
N ALA A 189 2.85 9.34 -11.25
CA ALA A 189 3.19 9.70 -12.63
C ALA A 189 4.15 8.70 -13.32
N ALA A 190 4.92 7.91 -12.57
CA ALA A 190 5.81 6.92 -13.15
C ALA A 190 5.02 5.67 -13.55
N GLU A 191 4.76 5.49 -14.85
CA GLU A 191 3.97 4.37 -15.37
C GLU A 191 4.81 3.14 -15.76
N VAL A 192 6.11 3.34 -16.00
CA VAL A 192 7.03 2.28 -16.45
C VAL A 192 7.86 1.75 -15.28
N HIS A 193 7.90 0.42 -15.14
CA HIS A 193 8.65 -0.27 -14.10
C HIS A 193 9.35 -1.52 -14.59
N VAL A 194 10.51 -1.82 -14.00
CA VAL A 194 11.13 -3.16 -14.08
C VAL A 194 10.48 -4.05 -13.03
N LEU A 195 9.67 -5.02 -13.44
CA LEU A 195 8.96 -5.96 -12.58
C LEU A 195 9.81 -7.19 -12.24
N CYS A 196 10.95 -6.94 -11.60
CA CYS A 196 11.86 -7.95 -11.11
C CYS A 196 12.55 -7.48 -9.82
N ASN A 197 12.76 -8.39 -8.89
CA ASN A 197 13.45 -8.16 -7.62
C ASN A 197 14.51 -9.25 -7.34
N SER A 198 14.96 -9.94 -8.39
CA SER A 198 16.03 -10.93 -8.29
C SER A 198 17.39 -10.24 -8.44
N HIS A 199 18.31 -10.57 -7.54
CA HIS A 199 19.69 -10.08 -7.53
C HIS A 199 20.69 -11.16 -7.98
N ASP A 200 20.19 -12.35 -8.36
CA ASP A 200 21.01 -13.40 -8.94
C ASP A 200 21.48 -13.03 -10.36
N LYS A 201 22.65 -13.55 -10.75
CA LYS A 201 23.16 -13.41 -12.12
C LYS A 201 22.15 -13.92 -13.13
N GLY A 202 22.00 -13.24 -14.28
CA GLY A 202 21.00 -13.57 -15.30
C GLY A 202 21.01 -15.04 -15.77
N ALA A 203 22.18 -15.69 -15.83
CA ALA A 203 22.28 -17.11 -16.16
C ALA A 203 21.61 -18.04 -15.12
N VAL A 204 21.61 -17.64 -13.84
CA VAL A 204 20.92 -18.35 -12.75
C VAL A 204 19.43 -18.03 -12.81
N VAL A 205 19.06 -16.75 -13.00
CA VAL A 205 17.66 -16.32 -13.14
C VAL A 205 16.92 -17.13 -14.19
N ARG A 206 17.53 -17.32 -15.37
CA ARG A 206 16.94 -18.08 -16.47
C ARG A 206 16.68 -19.56 -16.17
N LYS A 207 17.31 -20.13 -15.13
CA LYS A 207 17.05 -21.52 -14.72
C LYS A 207 15.70 -21.66 -14.01
N TYR A 208 15.22 -20.59 -13.37
CA TYR A 208 13.98 -20.65 -12.59
C TYR A 208 12.92 -19.63 -13.01
N CYS A 209 13.23 -18.63 -13.83
CA CYS A 209 12.29 -17.61 -14.28
C CYS A 209 12.54 -17.24 -15.74
N SER A 210 11.54 -17.42 -16.60
CA SER A 210 11.64 -17.11 -18.04
C SER A 210 11.53 -15.61 -18.36
N ILE A 211 10.95 -14.81 -17.46
CA ILE A 211 10.72 -13.37 -17.63
C ILE A 211 11.49 -12.50 -16.62
N GLY A 212 12.48 -13.05 -15.93
CA GLY A 212 13.28 -12.30 -14.97
C GLY A 212 14.19 -11.29 -15.66
N CYS A 213 14.62 -10.25 -14.93
CA CYS A 213 15.71 -9.40 -15.40
C CYS A 213 16.99 -10.22 -15.48
N ILE A 214 17.79 -9.99 -16.52
CA ILE A 214 19.08 -10.68 -16.73
C ILE A 214 20.27 -9.69 -16.77
N ALA A 215 20.05 -8.44 -16.37
CA ALA A 215 21.04 -7.36 -16.41
C ALA A 215 21.82 -7.25 -17.73
N CYS A 216 21.11 -7.30 -18.87
CA CYS A 216 21.74 -7.20 -20.19
C CYS A 216 22.12 -5.78 -20.62
N HIS A 217 21.80 -4.76 -19.82
CA HIS A 217 22.01 -3.33 -20.09
C HIS A 217 21.32 -2.78 -21.36
N ILE A 218 20.43 -3.53 -22.02
CA ILE A 218 19.71 -3.05 -23.22
C ILE A 218 18.80 -1.86 -22.89
N CYS A 219 18.07 -1.92 -21.77
CA CYS A 219 17.22 -0.80 -21.32
C CYS A 219 18.05 0.46 -21.03
N HIS A 220 19.16 0.32 -20.32
CA HIS A 220 20.09 1.42 -20.06
C HIS A 220 20.68 2.00 -21.35
N LYS A 221 21.09 1.17 -22.31
CA LYS A 221 21.55 1.67 -23.63
C LYS A 221 20.45 2.39 -24.41
N ALA A 222 19.19 1.99 -24.25
CA ALA A 222 18.06 2.61 -24.93
C ALA A 222 17.65 3.95 -24.32
N ALA A 223 17.75 4.09 -23.00
CA ALA A 223 17.47 5.31 -22.27
C ALA A 223 18.42 5.43 -21.06
N PRO A 224 19.61 6.04 -21.23
CA PRO A 224 20.67 6.03 -20.22
C PRO A 224 20.31 6.69 -18.90
N GLN A 225 19.48 7.74 -18.93
CA GLN A 225 19.05 8.47 -17.73
C GLN A 225 17.87 7.80 -17.02
N ALA A 226 17.03 7.05 -17.75
CA ALA A 226 15.83 6.43 -17.21
C ALA A 226 16.08 5.07 -16.54
N TYR A 227 17.23 4.45 -16.78
CA TYR A 227 17.55 3.12 -16.25
C TYR A 227 18.93 3.08 -15.62
N ILE A 228 19.02 2.40 -14.49
CA ILE A 228 20.27 2.02 -13.86
C ILE A 228 20.32 0.49 -13.74
N VAL A 229 21.50 -0.11 -13.87
CA VAL A 229 21.69 -1.56 -13.73
C VAL A 229 22.76 -1.79 -12.67
N GLU A 230 22.33 -2.28 -11.51
CA GLU A 230 23.15 -2.53 -10.34
C GLU A 230 22.76 -3.85 -9.71
N ASP A 231 23.73 -4.55 -9.11
CA ASP A 231 23.51 -5.83 -8.42
C ASP A 231 22.71 -6.85 -9.26
N PHE A 232 23.12 -6.99 -10.53
CA PHE A 232 22.48 -7.85 -11.53
C PHE A 232 20.98 -7.58 -11.80
N LEU A 233 20.49 -6.38 -11.47
CA LEU A 233 19.11 -5.96 -11.65
C LEU A 233 19.01 -4.57 -12.30
N ALA A 234 18.13 -4.43 -13.29
CA ALA A 234 17.76 -3.12 -13.82
C ALA A 234 16.68 -2.46 -12.96
N ARG A 235 16.77 -1.14 -12.77
CA ARG A 235 15.77 -0.30 -12.09
C ARG A 235 15.49 0.95 -12.92
N VAL A 236 14.27 1.48 -12.78
CA VAL A 236 13.90 2.78 -13.37
C VAL A 236 14.36 3.87 -12.42
N VAL A 237 15.00 4.91 -12.95
CA VAL A 237 15.30 6.14 -12.22
C VAL A 237 14.07 7.03 -12.32
N TYR A 238 13.32 7.15 -11.22
CA TYR A 238 12.00 7.80 -11.26
C TYR A 238 12.04 9.30 -11.53
N GLU A 239 13.17 9.97 -11.35
CA GLU A 239 13.37 11.36 -11.79
C GLU A 239 13.29 11.51 -13.31
N HIS A 240 13.61 10.44 -14.05
CA HIS A 240 13.61 10.36 -15.51
C HIS A 240 12.58 9.35 -16.05
N HIS A 241 11.49 9.12 -15.31
CA HIS A 241 10.48 8.11 -15.66
C HIS A 241 9.81 8.36 -17.02
N GLY A 242 9.70 9.62 -17.46
CA GLY A 242 9.12 9.98 -18.77
C GLY A 242 9.88 9.39 -19.96
N ASP A 243 11.18 9.13 -19.79
CA ASP A 243 12.05 8.59 -20.85
C ASP A 243 12.18 7.06 -20.80
N ALA A 244 11.43 6.38 -19.92
CA ALA A 244 11.58 4.95 -19.68
C ALA A 244 10.91 4.07 -20.75
N ALA A 245 10.01 4.60 -21.58
CA ALA A 245 9.25 3.86 -22.59
C ALA A 245 10.08 2.96 -23.53
N PRO A 246 11.25 3.38 -24.05
CA PRO A 246 12.07 2.56 -24.95
C PRO A 246 12.54 1.23 -24.35
N GLY A 247 12.64 1.14 -23.02
CA GLY A 247 13.03 -0.09 -22.34
C GLY A 247 11.98 -1.19 -22.41
N VAL A 248 10.69 -0.83 -22.50
CA VAL A 248 9.55 -1.77 -22.53
C VAL A 248 9.63 -2.66 -23.78
N GLU A 249 9.84 -2.05 -24.94
CA GLU A 249 9.85 -2.74 -26.23
C GLU A 249 11.13 -3.55 -26.45
N LYS A 250 12.27 -3.03 -25.95
CA LYS A 250 13.59 -3.64 -26.17
C LYS A 250 13.96 -4.71 -25.14
N CYS A 251 13.17 -4.88 -24.08
CA CYS A 251 13.47 -5.87 -23.04
C CYS A 251 13.28 -7.31 -23.56
N PRO A 252 14.35 -8.12 -23.70
CA PRO A 252 14.23 -9.46 -24.27
C PRO A 252 13.43 -10.43 -23.41
N THR A 253 13.39 -10.21 -22.08
CA THR A 253 12.65 -11.04 -21.13
C THR A 253 11.26 -10.49 -20.81
N LYS A 254 10.89 -9.32 -21.37
CA LYS A 254 9.59 -8.66 -21.13
C LYS A 254 9.29 -8.43 -19.64
N CYS A 255 10.33 -8.19 -18.84
CA CYS A 255 10.23 -7.89 -17.42
C CYS A 255 9.93 -6.41 -17.14
N ILE A 256 9.97 -5.56 -18.17
CA ILE A 256 9.68 -4.12 -18.06
C ILE A 256 8.26 -3.91 -18.55
N ARG A 257 7.44 -3.24 -17.74
CA ARG A 257 6.02 -3.03 -18.01
C ARG A 257 5.65 -1.57 -17.88
N ASP A 258 4.82 -1.15 -18.81
CA ASP A 258 4.12 0.13 -18.82
C ASP A 258 2.68 -0.10 -18.35
N PHE A 259 2.32 0.49 -17.22
CA PHE A 259 0.99 0.35 -16.63
C PHE A 259 -0.09 1.16 -17.36
N ALA A 260 0.27 2.13 -18.22
CA ALA A 260 -0.70 2.77 -19.12
C ALA A 260 -1.29 1.76 -20.10
N LYS A 261 -0.49 0.77 -20.50
CA LYS A 261 -0.88 -0.33 -21.41
C LYS A 261 -1.55 -1.51 -20.70
N GLY A 262 -1.66 -1.46 -19.36
CA GLY A 262 -2.36 -2.45 -18.54
C GLY A 262 -1.46 -3.29 -17.63
N TYR A 263 -2.13 -4.13 -16.83
CA TYR A 263 -1.54 -4.89 -15.74
C TYR A 263 -0.99 -6.26 -16.17
N PRO A 264 -0.17 -6.93 -15.33
CA PRO A 264 0.27 -8.31 -15.56
C PRO A 264 -0.89 -9.24 -15.95
N ALA A 265 -0.59 -10.26 -16.76
CA ALA A 265 -1.61 -11.19 -17.27
C ALA A 265 -2.40 -11.86 -16.12
N GLY A 266 -3.71 -12.01 -16.30
CA GLY A 266 -4.61 -12.56 -15.29
C GLY A 266 -5.09 -11.55 -14.24
N SER A 267 -4.67 -10.28 -14.32
CA SER A 267 -5.22 -9.18 -13.53
C SER A 267 -6.59 -8.75 -14.06
N SER A 268 -7.51 -8.40 -13.16
CA SER A 268 -8.82 -7.82 -13.51
C SER A 268 -8.77 -6.28 -13.63
N PHE A 269 -7.71 -5.65 -13.13
CA PHE A 269 -7.57 -4.20 -13.19
C PHE A 269 -7.33 -3.70 -14.62
N LEU A 270 -8.00 -2.59 -14.93
CA LEU A 270 -7.91 -1.87 -16.19
C LEU A 270 -6.88 -0.74 -16.07
N GLY A 271 -6.07 -0.52 -17.10
CA GLY A 271 -5.11 0.59 -17.11
C GLY A 271 -5.83 1.95 -17.06
N PRO A 272 -5.14 3.03 -16.65
CA PRO A 272 -5.75 4.38 -16.55
C PRO A 272 -6.30 4.89 -17.90
N ALA A 273 -5.83 4.37 -19.05
CA ALA A 273 -6.37 4.68 -20.37
C ALA A 273 -7.72 3.99 -20.70
N SER A 274 -8.13 3.01 -19.90
CA SER A 274 -9.38 2.23 -20.08
C SER A 274 -10.46 2.53 -19.05
N SER A 275 -10.20 3.40 -18.08
CA SER A 275 -11.19 3.89 -17.12
C SER A 275 -11.96 5.08 -17.72
N SER A 276 -12.71 4.86 -18.79
CA SER A 276 -13.91 5.68 -19.01
C SER A 276 -14.84 5.35 -17.84
N LYS A 277 -15.03 6.31 -16.92
CA LYS A 277 -16.03 6.22 -15.84
C LYS A 277 -17.31 5.60 -16.40
N PRO A 278 -17.86 4.52 -15.83
CA PRO A 278 -19.24 4.21 -16.10
C PRO A 278 -20.06 5.42 -15.61
N ASP A 279 -20.79 6.06 -16.53
CA ASP A 279 -21.82 7.01 -16.17
C ASP A 279 -22.76 6.27 -15.20
N ILE A 280 -22.68 6.64 -13.92
CA ILE A 280 -23.66 6.24 -12.92
C ILE A 280 -24.92 7.03 -13.29
N ALA A 281 -25.73 6.44 -14.16
CA ALA A 281 -27.09 6.91 -14.40
C ALA A 281 -27.86 6.85 -13.07
N ALA A 282 -28.42 8.00 -12.72
CA ALA A 282 -29.25 8.24 -11.54
C ALA A 282 -30.52 7.35 -11.52
#